data_AF-A0A086W9M3-F1
#
_entry.id   AF-A0A086W9M3-F1
#
_cell.length_a   1.000
_cell.length_b   1.000
_cell.length_c   1.000
_cell.angle_alpha   90.00
_cell.angle_beta   90.00
_cell.angle_gamma   90.00
#
_symmetry.space_group_name_H-M   'P 1'
#
loop_
_entity.id
_entity.type
_entity.pdbx_description
1 polymer ?
#
loop_
_entity_poly.entity_id
_entity_poly.type
_entity_poly.pdbx_seq_one_letter_code
_entity_poly.pdbx_strand_id
1 'polypeptide(L)'
;MAIGIDKQLLARMPDLNRKLMRAALGIHTGSMRYLRAMEKAKVRYNLDGTPGAEVTDTHRQHAKEQLQERFKKEAERKKAEREAAAAEEADRQRQEKLNALAAKFSRN
;
A
#
# COMPACT_ATOMS: atom_id res chain seq x y z
N MET A 1 17.64 -1.86 -3.24
CA MET A 1 18.42 -0.91 -4.08
C MET A 1 19.58 -0.36 -3.28
N ALA A 2 20.71 -0.11 -3.94
CA ALA A 2 21.90 0.50 -3.34
C ALA A 2 21.64 1.92 -2.82
N ILE A 3 22.45 2.34 -1.85
CA ILE A 3 22.42 3.70 -1.31
C ILE A 3 22.97 4.64 -2.39
N GLY A 4 22.31 5.78 -2.63
CA GLY A 4 22.74 6.73 -3.66
C GLY A 4 22.37 6.33 -5.10
N ILE A 5 21.35 5.48 -5.28
CA ILE A 5 20.87 5.04 -6.59
C ILE A 5 20.41 6.21 -7.47
N ASP A 6 19.98 7.31 -6.86
CA ASP A 6 19.60 8.56 -7.51
C ASP A 6 20.76 9.19 -8.28
N LYS A 7 21.98 9.14 -7.72
CA LYS A 7 23.19 9.61 -8.42
C LYS A 7 23.50 8.74 -9.63
N GLN A 8 23.33 7.43 -9.52
CA GLN A 8 23.55 6.51 -10.64
C GLN A 8 22.50 6.68 -11.75
N LEU A 9 21.26 7.00 -11.39
CA LEU A 9 20.21 7.33 -12.36
C LEU A 9 20.54 8.63 -13.09
N LEU A 10 20.94 9.68 -12.38
CA LEU A 10 21.29 10.96 -12.99
C LEU A 10 22.57 10.88 -13.85
N ALA A 11 23.51 10.01 -13.49
CA ALA A 11 24.70 9.77 -14.32
C ALA A 11 24.35 9.10 -15.66
N ARG A 12 23.37 8.19 -15.68
CA ARG A 12 22.91 7.52 -16.90
C ARG A 12 21.88 8.32 -17.69
N MET A 13 21.08 9.13 -17.00
CA MET A 13 20.00 9.95 -17.56
C MET A 13 20.09 11.37 -16.99
N PRO A 14 20.98 12.23 -17.53
CA PRO A 14 21.23 13.56 -17.00
C PRO A 14 20.02 14.50 -17.12
N ASP A 15 19.18 14.31 -18.14
CA ASP A 15 17.99 15.13 -18.40
C ASP A 15 16.79 14.78 -17.50
N LEU A 16 16.95 13.79 -16.62
CA LEU A 16 15.88 13.33 -15.74
C LEU A 16 15.54 14.38 -14.68
N ASN A 17 14.26 14.73 -14.58
CA ASN A 17 13.77 15.63 -13.54
C ASN A 17 13.99 15.02 -12.14
N ARG A 18 14.90 15.63 -11.38
CA ARG A 18 15.29 15.20 -10.03
C ARG A 18 14.11 15.10 -9.05
N LYS A 19 13.13 16.00 -9.17
CA LYS A 19 11.96 16.02 -8.27
C LYS A 19 11.07 14.80 -8.52
N LEU A 20 10.74 14.54 -9.79
CA LEU A 20 9.94 13.39 -10.18
C LEU A 20 10.65 12.07 -9.88
N MET A 21 11.97 12.01 -10.13
CA MET A 21 12.79 10.85 -9.81
C MET A 21 12.73 10.53 -8.30
N ARG A 22 12.93 11.52 -7.43
CA ARG A 22 12.87 11.30 -5.97
C ARG A 22 11.49 10.87 -5.51
N ALA A 23 10.43 11.45 -6.08
CA ALA A 23 9.06 11.03 -5.78
C ALA A 23 8.82 9.56 -6.20
N ALA A 24 9.23 9.18 -7.40
CA ALA A 24 9.09 7.81 -7.89
C ALA A 24 9.90 6.81 -7.05
N LEU A 25 11.14 7.17 -6.67
CA LEU A 25 11.96 6.37 -5.77
C LEU A 25 11.31 6.21 -4.39
N GLY A 26 10.74 7.29 -3.83
CA GLY A 26 10.02 7.25 -2.56
C GLY A 26 8.79 6.35 -2.59
N ILE A 27 8.02 6.39 -3.67
CA ILE A 27 6.89 5.47 -3.89
C ILE A 27 7.39 4.03 -3.99
N HIS A 28 8.46 3.79 -4.76
CA HIS A 28 9.02 2.46 -4.94
C HIS A 28 9.54 1.87 -3.62
N THR A 29 10.36 2.61 -2.87
CA THR A 29 10.91 2.15 -1.58
C THR A 29 9.85 2.03 -0.50
N GLY A 30 8.76 2.80 -0.59
CA GLY A 30 7.59 2.70 0.29
C GLY A 30 6.59 1.61 -0.12
N SER A 31 6.81 0.92 -1.24
CA SER A 31 5.88 -0.11 -1.72
C SER A 31 5.97 -1.41 -0.90
N MET A 32 4.84 -2.10 -0.72
CA MET A 32 4.80 -3.42 -0.06
C MET A 32 5.74 -4.42 -0.73
N ARG A 33 5.84 -4.37 -2.06
CA ARG A 33 6.74 -5.23 -2.83
C ARG A 33 8.20 -5.01 -2.44
N TYR A 34 8.61 -3.75 -2.33
CA TYR A 34 9.97 -3.41 -1.93
C TYR A 34 10.25 -3.83 -0.49
N LEU A 35 9.35 -3.53 0.45
CA LEU A 35 9.52 -3.89 1.86
C LEU A 35 9.65 -5.41 2.05
N ARG A 36 8.85 -6.22 1.34
CA ARG A 36 8.97 -7.70 1.37
C ARG A 36 10.31 -8.20 0.82
N ALA A 37 10.80 -7.58 -0.25
CA ALA A 37 12.12 -7.91 -0.77
C ALA A 37 13.22 -7.51 0.22
N MET A 38 13.08 -6.36 0.88
CA MET A 38 14.03 -5.82 1.84
C MET A 38 14.13 -6.66 3.12
N GLU A 39 13.02 -7.23 3.59
CA GLU A 39 12.99 -8.14 4.75
C GLU A 39 13.91 -9.36 4.56
N LYS A 40 14.05 -9.87 3.33
CA LYS A 40 14.84 -11.06 2.98
C LYS A 40 16.21 -10.74 2.40
N ALA A 41 16.43 -9.50 1.97
CA ALA A 41 17.66 -9.10 1.29
C ALA A 41 18.85 -9.06 2.25
N LYS A 42 19.96 -9.67 1.85
CA LYS A 42 21.25 -9.56 2.54
C LYS A 42 22.13 -8.45 1.97
N VAL A 43 22.00 -8.18 0.68
CA VAL A 43 22.82 -7.21 -0.07
C VAL A 43 21.93 -6.32 -0.91
N ARG A 44 22.29 -5.06 -1.04
CA ARG A 44 21.65 -4.11 -1.96
C ARG A 44 22.40 -4.12 -3.28
N TYR A 45 21.67 -4.07 -4.39
CA TYR A 45 22.28 -4.05 -5.72
C TYR A 45 22.24 -2.65 -6.35
N ASN A 46 23.29 -2.34 -7.12
CA ASN A 46 23.38 -1.19 -8.02
C ASN A 46 22.53 -1.41 -9.28
N LEU A 47 22.41 -0.40 -10.14
CA LEU A 47 21.63 -0.50 -11.38
C LEU A 47 22.22 -1.48 -12.41
N ASP A 48 23.52 -1.73 -12.34
CA ASP A 48 24.25 -2.70 -13.18
C ASP A 48 24.23 -4.12 -12.60
N GLY A 49 23.56 -4.34 -11.46
CA GLY A 49 23.53 -5.64 -10.80
C GLY A 49 24.76 -5.95 -9.95
N THR A 50 25.72 -5.04 -9.82
CA THR A 50 26.84 -5.22 -8.90
C THR A 50 26.36 -5.17 -7.45
N PRO A 51 26.94 -6.00 -6.56
CA PRO A 51 26.64 -5.93 -5.14
C PRO A 51 27.14 -4.59 -4.58
N GLY A 52 26.23 -3.87 -3.94
CA GLY A 52 26.50 -2.67 -3.18
C GLY A 52 26.55 -2.98 -1.69
N ALA A 53 26.09 -2.04 -0.86
CA ALA A 53 26.13 -2.18 0.59
C ALA A 53 25.26 -3.33 1.11
N GLU A 54 25.72 -3.95 2.20
CA GLU A 54 24.95 -4.95 2.93
C GLU A 54 23.71 -4.34 3.59
N VAL A 55 22.69 -5.18 3.75
CA VAL A 55 21.47 -4.84 4.46
C VAL A 55 21.61 -5.25 5.90
N THR A 56 21.80 -4.28 6.79
CA THR A 56 21.83 -4.52 8.23
C THR A 56 20.51 -5.06 8.77
N ASP A 57 20.59 -5.81 9.85
CA ASP A 57 19.44 -6.43 10.51
C ASP A 57 18.40 -5.40 10.94
N THR A 58 18.83 -4.22 11.40
CA THR A 58 17.97 -3.08 11.74
C THR A 58 17.08 -2.67 10.58
N HIS A 59 17.62 -2.63 9.35
CA HIS A 59 16.82 -2.26 8.18
C HIS A 59 15.83 -3.35 7.77
N ARG A 60 16.16 -4.63 7.99
CA ARG A 60 15.22 -5.74 7.74
C ARG A 60 14.09 -5.72 8.77
N GLN A 61 14.41 -5.48 10.03
CA GLN A 61 13.43 -5.39 11.11
C GLN A 61 12.47 -4.21 10.90
N HIS A 62 12.99 -3.03 10.56
CA HIS A 62 12.16 -1.86 10.23
C HIS A 62 11.26 -2.11 8.99
N ALA A 63 11.73 -2.88 8.01
CA ALA A 63 10.88 -3.26 6.87
C ALA A 63 9.74 -4.20 7.30
N LYS A 64 10.02 -5.15 8.19
CA LYS A 64 9.03 -6.07 8.75
C LYS A 64 7.96 -5.36 9.58
N GLU A 65 8.36 -4.41 10.42
CA GLU A 65 7.43 -3.60 11.23
C GLU A 65 6.48 -2.79 10.34
N GLN A 66 7.01 -2.06 9.34
CA GLN A 66 6.19 -1.31 8.39
C GLN A 66 5.23 -2.21 7.59
N LEU A 67 5.65 -3.43 7.22
CA LEU A 67 4.76 -4.39 6.57
C LEU A 67 3.59 -4.75 7.49
N GLN A 68 3.87 -5.07 8.76
CA GLN A 68 2.84 -5.43 9.73
C GLN A 68 1.85 -4.28 9.96
N GLU A 69 2.33 -3.05 10.13
CA GLU A 69 1.47 -1.87 10.26
C GLU A 69 0.55 -1.68 9.06
N ARG A 70 1.10 -1.83 7.84
CA ARG A 70 0.32 -1.70 6.61
C ARG A 70 -0.72 -2.80 6.47
N PHE A 71 -0.38 -4.04 6.79
CA PHE A 71 -1.34 -5.14 6.78
C PHE A 71 -2.48 -4.93 7.78
N LYS A 72 -2.17 -4.47 9.00
CA LYS A 72 -3.20 -4.13 10.00
C LYS A 72 -4.14 -3.04 9.47
N LYS A 73 -3.58 -1.95 8.94
CA LYS A 73 -4.36 -0.83 8.39
C LYS A 73 -5.23 -1.26 7.19
N GLU A 74 -4.71 -2.10 6.30
CA GLU A 74 -5.50 -2.62 5.17
C GLU A 74 -6.60 -3.58 5.63
N ALA A 75 -6.34 -4.42 6.63
CA ALA A 75 -7.34 -5.30 7.21
C ALA A 75 -8.47 -4.52 7.87
N GLU A 76 -8.14 -3.47 8.63
CA GLU A 76 -9.12 -2.55 9.24
C GLU A 76 -9.94 -1.83 8.18
N ARG A 77 -9.30 -1.27 7.14
CA ARG A 77 -10.02 -0.61 6.04
C ARG A 77 -11.00 -1.56 5.36
N LYS A 78 -10.55 -2.78 5.04
CA LYS A 78 -11.40 -3.79 4.40
C LYS A 78 -12.54 -4.25 5.29
N LYS A 79 -12.33 -4.31 6.61
CA LYS A 79 -13.38 -4.61 7.58
C LYS A 79 -14.42 -3.49 7.61
N ALA A 80 -13.98 -2.23 7.69
CA ALA A 80 -14.87 -1.06 7.68
C ALA A 80 -15.68 -0.97 6.37
N GLU A 81 -15.06 -1.22 5.22
CA GLU A 81 -15.74 -1.25 3.91
C GLU A 81 -16.84 -2.33 3.87
N ARG A 82 -16.60 -3.51 4.44
CA ARG A 82 -17.59 -4.60 4.52
C ARG A 82 -18.74 -4.27 5.47
N GLU A 83 -18.43 -3.68 6.62
CA GLU A 83 -19.45 -3.26 7.60
C GLU A 83 -20.34 -2.15 7.03
N ALA A 84 -19.76 -1.18 6.34
CA ALA A 84 -20.50 -0.13 5.65
C ALA A 84 -21.43 -0.70 4.56
N ALA A 85 -20.91 -1.60 3.70
CA ALA A 85 -21.72 -2.24 2.66
C ALA A 85 -22.88 -3.08 3.24
N ALA A 86 -22.64 -3.78 4.36
CA ALA A 86 -23.67 -4.55 5.05
C ALA A 86 -24.75 -3.65 5.68
N ALA A 87 -24.36 -2.50 6.24
CA ALA A 87 -25.29 -1.52 6.79
C ALA A 87 -26.19 -0.91 5.70
N GLU A 88 -25.61 -0.50 4.56
CA GLU A 88 -26.36 0.02 3.41
C GLU A 88 -27.37 -1.00 2.88
N GLU A 89 -27.00 -2.27 2.81
CA GLU A 89 -27.91 -3.33 2.38
C GLU A 89 -29.04 -3.58 3.39
N ALA A 90 -28.74 -3.55 4.70
CA ALA A 90 -29.75 -3.68 5.75
C ALA A 90 -30.75 -2.52 5.73
N ASP A 91 -30.27 -1.29 5.51
CA ASP A 91 -31.13 -0.10 5.40
C ASP A 91 -32.02 -0.15 4.16
N ARG A 92 -31.48 -0.62 3.01
CA ARG A 92 -32.28 -0.85 1.80
C ARG A 92 -33.41 -1.84 2.06
N GLN A 93 -33.10 -3.00 2.66
CA GLN A 93 -34.10 -4.01 3.00
C GLN A 93 -35.14 -3.48 4.00
N ARG A 94 -34.73 -2.68 4.97
CA ARG A 94 -35.64 -2.04 5.92
C ARG A 94 -36.59 -1.09 5.22
N GLN A 95 -36.08 -0.24 4.32
CA GLN A 95 -36.89 0.71 3.57
C GLN A 95 -37.90 0.00 2.65
N GLU A 96 -37.49 -1.07 1.97
CA GLU A 96 -38.38 -1.89 1.15
C GLU A 96 -39.52 -2.50 1.98
N LYS A 97 -39.23 -3.05 3.16
CA LYS A 97 -40.24 -3.60 4.07
C LYS A 97 -41.22 -2.53 4.56
N LEU A 98 -40.73 -1.34 4.90
CA LEU A 98 -41.56 -0.21 5.32
C LEU A 98 -42.50 0.25 4.19
N ASN A 99 -41.96 0.37 2.97
CA ASN A 99 -42.76 0.73 1.79
C ASN A 99 -43.84 -0.32 1.50
N ALA A 100 -43.51 -1.61 1.59
CA ALA A 100 -44.47 -2.70 1.40
C ALA A 100 -45.59 -2.68 2.45
N LEU A 101 -45.25 -2.37 3.71
CA LEU A 101 -46.22 -2.25 4.79
C LEU A 101 -47.16 -1.06 4.55
N ALA A 102 -46.62 0.11 4.20
CA ALA A 102 -47.41 1.29 3.88
C ALA A 102 -48.39 1.02 2.72
N ALA A 103 -47.93 0.36 1.66
CA ALA A 103 -48.75 0.00 0.50
C ALA A 103 -49.86 -1.03 0.80
N LYS A 104 -49.74 -1.78 1.91
CA LYS A 104 -50.76 -2.73 2.37
C LYS A 104 -51.84 -2.01 3.19
N PHE A 105 -51.47 -1.03 3.99
CA PHE A 105 -52.42 -0.27 4.82
C PHE A 105 -53.15 0.86 4.09
N SER A 106 -52.63 1.35 2.97
CA SER A 106 -53.31 2.37 2.14
C SER A 106 -54.42 1.82 1.23
N ARG A 107 -54.66 0.51 1.26
CA ARG A 107 -55.59 -0.21 0.36
C ARG A 107 -56.88 -0.66 1.05
N ASN A 108 -57.03 -0.36 2.35
CA ASN A 108 -58.26 -0.48 3.15
C ASN A 108 -58.74 0.92 3.54
#